data_AF-A0A535Q5G5-F1
#
_entry.id   AF-A0A535Q5G5-F1
#
_cell.length_a   1.000
_cell.length_b   1.000
_cell.length_c   1.000
_cell.angle_alpha   90.00
_cell.angle_beta   90.00
_cell.angle_gamma   90.00
#
_symmetry.space_group_name_H-M   'P 1'
#
loop_
_entity.id
_entity.type
_entity.pdbx_description
1 polymer ?
#
loop_
_entity_poly.entity_id
_entity_poly.type
_entity_poly.pdbx_seq_one_letter_code
_entity_poly.pdbx_strand_id
1 'polypeptide(L)'
;MQFGHYRQFSELRHGIFTRWGGYSKTPYEGLNASFSTGDTLENVVRNRLLVLQSLGIEAYPCATLWQVHGAEVATLETESVVWDDWRDDWPHRSYWVGEQELVWTIKARRKADALITRQRGVTLALSFADCTPVLFYDPVQGAIGMAHGGWRGTARGIALATVEAMSEQFGSRPENIYAGIAPSIGACCLLPEHIEMPGICTGCSTDLFFSHRIEQGKTGRFPVVMALRQM
;
A
#
# COMPACT_ATOMS: atom_id res chain seq x y z
N MET A 1 -12.40 -9.75 -3.35
CA MET A 1 -12.40 -9.08 -4.66
C MET A 1 -11.01 -9.17 -5.28
N GLN A 2 -10.94 -9.19 -6.61
CA GLN A 2 -9.69 -9.15 -7.37
C GLN A 2 -9.86 -8.22 -8.56
N PHE A 3 -8.81 -7.47 -8.92
CA PHE A 3 -8.76 -6.76 -10.20
C PHE A 3 -8.67 -7.73 -11.38
N GLY A 4 -9.51 -7.51 -12.40
CA GLY A 4 -9.55 -8.34 -13.60
C GLY A 4 -8.25 -8.31 -14.41
N HIS A 5 -7.63 -7.14 -14.55
CA HIS A 5 -6.40 -6.97 -15.33
C HIS A 5 -5.18 -7.70 -14.74
N TYR A 6 -5.21 -8.09 -13.46
CA TYR A 6 -4.15 -8.90 -12.86
C TYR A 6 -4.32 -10.40 -13.12
N ARG A 7 -5.51 -10.87 -13.51
CA ARG A 7 -5.79 -12.30 -13.72
C ARG A 7 -5.06 -12.90 -14.92
N GLN A 8 -4.57 -12.06 -15.83
CA GLN A 8 -3.74 -12.50 -16.95
C GLN A 8 -2.34 -12.97 -16.50
N PHE A 9 -1.91 -12.61 -15.29
CA PHE A 9 -0.59 -12.97 -14.75
C PHE A 9 -0.73 -14.15 -13.79
N SER A 10 -0.43 -15.35 -14.30
CA SER A 10 -0.59 -16.62 -13.56
C SER A 10 0.29 -16.72 -12.30
N GLU A 11 1.38 -15.95 -12.25
CA GLU A 11 2.33 -15.86 -11.16
C GLU A 11 1.89 -14.89 -10.05
N LEU A 12 0.95 -13.99 -10.35
CA LEU A 12 0.49 -12.98 -9.42
C LEU A 12 -0.65 -13.55 -8.57
N ARG A 13 -0.55 -13.37 -7.26
CA ARG A 13 -1.64 -13.63 -6.31
C ARG A 13 -1.96 -12.32 -5.61
N HIS A 14 -3.22 -11.91 -5.68
CA HIS A 14 -3.73 -10.72 -4.99
C HIS A 14 -5.15 -10.97 -4.50
N GLY A 15 -5.53 -10.23 -3.47
CA GLY A 15 -6.88 -10.25 -2.93
C GLY A 15 -7.17 -8.96 -2.17
N ILE A 16 -8.37 -8.42 -2.39
CA ILE A 16 -8.94 -7.33 -1.63
C ILE A 16 -10.09 -7.92 -0.82
N PHE A 17 -9.96 -7.88 0.51
CA PHE A 17 -10.85 -8.61 1.41
C PHE A 17 -11.93 -7.70 1.99
N THR A 18 -13.11 -8.28 2.23
CA THR A 18 -14.17 -7.62 2.98
C THR A 18 -14.01 -7.93 4.46
N ARG A 19 -14.85 -7.34 5.30
CA ARG A 19 -14.88 -7.68 6.73
C ARG A 19 -15.56 -9.03 7.04
N TRP A 20 -16.11 -9.76 6.08
CA TRP A 20 -16.92 -10.95 6.37
C TRP A 20 -16.07 -12.23 6.50
N GLY A 21 -16.58 -13.19 7.28
CA GLY A 21 -16.05 -14.55 7.33
C GLY A 21 -14.90 -14.80 8.31
N GLY A 22 -14.55 -13.81 9.14
CA GLY A 22 -13.50 -13.96 10.15
C GLY A 22 -13.99 -14.34 11.56
N TYR A 23 -13.04 -14.46 12.46
CA TYR A 23 -13.17 -14.95 13.84
C TYR A 23 -13.39 -13.84 14.88
N SER A 24 -13.08 -12.60 14.52
CA SER A 24 -13.12 -11.47 15.44
C SER A 24 -14.54 -11.17 15.91
N LYS A 25 -14.67 -10.67 17.13
CA LYS A 25 -15.93 -10.30 17.78
C LYS A 25 -16.08 -8.78 17.84
N THR A 26 -17.27 -8.30 18.18
CA THR A 26 -17.56 -6.87 18.40
C THR A 26 -16.52 -6.24 19.32
N PRO A 27 -15.95 -5.05 18.99
CA PRO A 27 -16.29 -4.17 17.87
C PRO A 27 -15.64 -4.52 16.53
N TYR A 28 -14.74 -5.50 16.48
CA TYR A 28 -13.96 -5.89 15.29
C TYR A 28 -14.61 -7.01 14.47
N GLU A 29 -15.92 -7.22 14.65
CA GLU A 29 -16.63 -8.39 14.17
C GLU A 29 -16.33 -8.72 12.70
N GLY A 30 -15.85 -9.95 12.50
CA GLY A 30 -15.48 -10.51 11.20
C GLY A 30 -13.97 -10.65 10.98
N LEU A 31 -13.50 -10.24 9.80
CA LEU A 31 -12.15 -10.49 9.29
C LEU A 31 -11.18 -9.33 9.59
N ASN A 32 -10.99 -9.03 10.88
CA ASN A 32 -9.98 -8.06 11.28
C ASN A 32 -8.56 -8.64 11.12
N ALA A 33 -7.75 -7.98 10.31
CA ALA A 33 -6.36 -8.36 10.06
C ALA A 33 -5.35 -7.39 10.70
N SER A 34 -5.78 -6.44 11.53
CA SER A 34 -4.88 -5.50 12.21
C SER A 34 -4.59 -5.93 13.65
N PHE A 35 -3.31 -5.84 14.04
CA PHE A 35 -2.87 -6.04 15.42
C PHE A 35 -2.93 -4.76 16.26
N SER A 36 -3.21 -3.61 15.64
CA SER A 36 -3.18 -2.31 16.30
C SER A 36 -4.52 -1.80 16.79
N THR A 37 -5.60 -2.53 16.50
CA THR A 37 -6.97 -2.07 16.74
C THR A 37 -7.48 -2.43 18.13
N GLY A 38 -6.79 -3.31 18.88
CA GLY A 38 -7.19 -3.75 20.22
C GLY A 38 -7.95 -5.10 20.26
N ASP A 39 -8.01 -5.81 19.14
CA ASP A 39 -8.54 -7.17 19.05
C ASP A 39 -7.57 -8.19 19.67
N THR A 40 -8.08 -9.40 19.96
CA THR A 40 -7.25 -10.50 20.46
C THR A 40 -6.27 -10.97 19.38
N LEU A 41 -5.04 -11.26 19.81
CA LEU A 41 -3.99 -11.79 18.94
C LEU A 41 -4.45 -13.06 18.20
N GLU A 42 -5.13 -13.98 18.90
CA GLU A 42 -5.62 -15.25 18.31
C GLU A 42 -6.56 -15.00 17.12
N ASN A 43 -7.58 -14.15 17.29
CA ASN A 43 -8.54 -13.86 16.22
C ASN A 43 -7.82 -13.26 14.99
N VAL A 44 -6.93 -12.29 15.22
CA VAL A 44 -6.22 -11.60 14.14
C VAL A 44 -5.30 -12.57 13.39
N VAL A 45 -4.59 -13.46 14.11
CA VAL A 45 -3.74 -14.49 13.48
C VAL A 45 -4.60 -15.47 12.66
N ARG A 46 -5.73 -15.94 13.19
CA ARG A 46 -6.63 -16.86 12.45
C ARG A 46 -7.24 -16.21 11.21
N ASN A 47 -7.64 -14.94 11.29
CA ASN A 47 -8.13 -14.18 10.15
C ASN A 47 -7.08 -14.03 9.05
N ARG A 48 -5.83 -13.78 9.45
CA ARG A 48 -4.69 -13.67 8.55
C ARG A 48 -4.38 -14.99 7.86
N LEU A 49 -4.41 -16.10 8.58
CA LEU A 49 -4.29 -17.44 8.00
C LEU A 49 -5.38 -17.68 6.95
N LEU A 50 -6.63 -17.36 7.28
CA LEU A 50 -7.77 -17.54 6.39
C LEU A 50 -7.61 -16.74 5.09
N VAL A 51 -7.11 -15.51 5.18
CA VAL A 51 -6.76 -14.67 4.02
C VAL A 51 -5.73 -15.36 3.13
N LEU A 52 -4.64 -15.86 3.70
CA LEU A 52 -3.57 -16.51 2.92
C LEU A 52 -4.02 -17.84 2.29
N GLN A 53 -4.76 -18.67 3.04
CA GLN A 53 -5.32 -19.93 2.55
C GLN A 53 -6.29 -19.71 1.38
N SER A 54 -7.10 -18.65 1.43
CA SER A 54 -8.02 -18.33 0.32
C SER A 54 -7.31 -18.00 -1.00
N LEU A 55 -6.02 -17.70 -0.93
CA LEU A 55 -5.15 -17.39 -2.07
C LEU A 55 -4.14 -18.53 -2.38
N GLY A 56 -4.10 -19.59 -1.58
CA GLY A 56 -3.15 -20.70 -1.70
C GLY A 56 -1.69 -20.28 -1.46
N ILE A 57 -1.47 -19.32 -0.56
CA ILE A 57 -0.15 -18.75 -0.21
C ILE A 57 0.10 -18.77 1.31
N GLU A 58 -0.54 -19.68 2.03
CA GLU A 58 -0.46 -19.81 3.49
C GLU A 58 0.94 -20.14 4.03
N ALA A 59 1.83 -20.64 3.17
CA ALA A 59 3.23 -20.86 3.48
C ALA A 59 4.11 -19.61 3.25
N TYR A 60 3.56 -18.55 2.62
CA TYR A 60 4.35 -17.38 2.28
C TYR A 60 4.45 -16.45 3.48
N PRO A 61 5.67 -16.03 3.87
CA PRO A 61 5.80 -14.95 4.81
C PRO A 61 5.13 -13.67 4.33
N CYS A 62 4.64 -12.87 5.27
CA CYS A 62 4.17 -11.53 4.98
C CYS A 62 5.26 -10.48 5.26
N ALA A 63 5.18 -9.38 4.53
CA ALA A 63 5.95 -8.17 4.73
C ALA A 63 4.97 -7.00 4.91
N THR A 64 5.26 -6.14 5.87
CA THR A 64 4.31 -5.16 6.38
C THR A 64 5.04 -3.96 6.97
N LEU A 65 4.33 -2.85 7.21
CA LEU A 65 4.90 -1.57 7.63
C LEU A 65 4.32 -1.08 8.95
N TRP A 66 4.98 -0.07 9.52
CA TRP A 66 4.33 0.86 10.43
C TRP A 66 3.82 2.05 9.60
N GLN A 67 2.54 2.00 9.24
CA GLN A 67 1.87 3.05 8.48
C GLN A 67 1.77 4.33 9.32
N VAL A 68 2.37 5.42 8.83
CA VAL A 68 2.43 6.73 9.51
C VAL A 68 1.74 7.84 8.73
N HIS A 69 1.01 7.49 7.67
CA HIS A 69 0.31 8.40 6.76
C HIS A 69 1.27 9.41 6.07
N GLY A 70 2.51 8.96 5.80
CA GLY A 70 3.54 9.68 5.05
C GLY A 70 3.59 9.30 3.57
N ALA A 71 4.74 9.58 2.94
CA ALA A 71 5.03 9.24 1.55
C ALA A 71 6.32 8.41 1.40
N GLU A 72 6.83 7.86 2.50
CA GLU A 72 8.04 7.04 2.50
C GLU A 72 7.75 5.65 1.92
N VAL A 73 8.66 5.17 1.09
CA VAL A 73 8.62 3.85 0.45
C VAL A 73 9.76 3.00 0.99
N ALA A 74 9.43 1.79 1.45
CA ALA A 74 10.38 0.79 1.90
C ALA A 74 10.66 -0.26 0.82
N THR A 75 11.89 -0.75 0.75
CA THR A 75 12.33 -1.77 -0.22
C THR A 75 12.86 -3.02 0.49
N LEU A 76 12.27 -4.20 0.25
CA LEU A 76 12.64 -5.40 1.01
C LEU A 76 14.07 -5.89 0.75
N GLU A 77 14.60 -5.68 -0.45
CA GLU A 77 15.91 -6.15 -0.88
C GLU A 77 17.06 -5.42 -0.19
N THR A 78 17.00 -4.08 -0.18
CA THR A 78 18.12 -3.21 0.18
C THR A 78 18.10 -2.77 1.65
N GLU A 79 16.97 -2.93 2.34
CA GLU A 79 16.81 -2.60 3.76
C GLU A 79 17.11 -3.82 4.67
N SER A 80 18.23 -4.52 4.44
CA SER A 80 18.65 -5.67 5.26
C SER A 80 19.11 -5.30 6.68
N VAL A 81 19.41 -4.02 6.92
CA VAL A 81 19.79 -3.46 8.21
C VAL A 81 19.05 -2.13 8.40
N VAL A 82 17.84 -2.15 8.97
CA VAL A 82 17.05 -0.93 9.24
C VAL A 82 16.47 -0.93 10.67
N TRP A 83 17.26 -0.33 11.56
CA TRP A 83 17.02 0.69 12.62
C TRP A 83 16.02 0.51 13.80
N ASP A 84 16.59 0.42 15.01
CA ASP A 84 16.38 1.05 16.35
C ASP A 84 15.08 1.75 16.79
N ASP A 85 14.06 1.94 15.96
CA ASP A 85 12.86 2.74 16.33
C ASP A 85 11.61 1.85 16.45
N TRP A 86 11.79 0.73 17.12
CA TRP A 86 10.81 -0.35 17.28
C TRP A 86 9.84 -0.08 18.44
N ARG A 87 8.62 -0.62 18.33
CA ARG A 87 7.78 -0.85 19.51
C ARG A 87 7.84 -2.32 19.89
N ASP A 88 8.29 -2.61 21.10
CA ASP A 88 8.42 -3.98 21.62
C ASP A 88 7.08 -4.74 21.68
N ASP A 89 5.96 -4.00 21.71
CA ASP A 89 4.59 -4.52 21.72
C ASP A 89 4.05 -4.91 20.33
N TRP A 90 4.85 -4.70 19.28
CA TRP A 90 4.44 -4.92 17.90
C TRP A 90 4.90 -6.30 17.38
N PRO A 91 4.12 -6.98 16.53
CA PRO A 91 4.23 -8.43 16.30
C PRO A 91 5.39 -8.79 15.37
N HIS A 92 6.60 -8.83 15.93
CA HIS A 92 7.85 -9.34 15.36
C HIS A 92 7.97 -10.87 15.56
N ARG A 93 6.87 -11.61 15.40
CA ARG A 93 6.85 -13.03 15.77
C ARG A 93 6.19 -13.86 14.69
N SER A 94 6.71 -15.07 14.53
CA SER A 94 5.93 -16.16 14.01
C SER A 94 4.80 -16.48 14.99
N TYR A 95 3.61 -16.75 14.46
CA TYR A 95 2.47 -17.18 15.25
C TYR A 95 2.09 -18.60 14.88
N TRP A 96 1.59 -19.35 15.86
CA TRP A 96 1.13 -20.71 15.63
C TRP A 96 -0.39 -20.76 15.65
N VAL A 97 -0.98 -21.37 14.63
CA VAL A 97 -2.40 -21.74 14.61
C VAL A 97 -2.47 -23.25 14.43
N GLY A 98 -2.76 -23.95 15.53
CA GLY A 98 -2.57 -25.40 15.56
C GLY A 98 -1.10 -25.75 15.29
N GLU A 99 -0.84 -26.55 14.26
CA GLU A 99 0.51 -26.98 13.85
C GLU A 99 1.16 -26.06 12.80
N GLN A 100 0.46 -25.02 12.34
CA GLN A 100 0.95 -24.13 11.29
C GLN A 100 1.65 -22.89 11.85
N GLU A 101 2.90 -22.67 11.43
CA GLU A 101 3.65 -21.44 11.69
C GLU A 101 3.29 -20.37 10.65
N LEU A 102 2.97 -19.17 11.12
CA LEU A 102 2.66 -17.99 10.33
C LEU A 102 3.71 -16.92 10.55
N VAL A 103 4.57 -16.75 9.56
CA VAL A 103 5.62 -15.72 9.55
C VAL A 103 5.05 -14.43 8.99
N TRP A 104 4.54 -13.54 9.85
CA TRP A 104 3.92 -12.31 9.33
C TRP A 104 4.90 -11.18 9.03
N THR A 105 6.07 -11.19 9.68
CA THR A 105 7.04 -10.10 9.56
C THR A 105 8.41 -10.74 9.38
N ILE A 106 8.91 -10.81 8.13
CA ILE A 106 10.23 -11.39 7.83
C ILE A 106 11.42 -10.52 8.24
N LYS A 107 11.22 -9.21 8.40
CA LYS A 107 12.23 -8.23 8.82
C LYS A 107 11.58 -7.15 9.70
N ALA A 108 12.35 -6.51 10.59
CA ALA A 108 11.88 -5.39 11.41
C ALA A 108 11.20 -4.32 10.53
N ARG A 109 10.06 -3.77 10.99
CA ARG A 109 9.28 -2.84 10.16
C ARG A 109 9.90 -1.44 10.19
N ARG A 110 9.93 -0.79 9.03
CA ARG A 110 10.20 0.63 8.87
C ARG A 110 8.89 1.44 8.98
N LYS A 111 8.99 2.67 9.49
CA LYS A 111 7.95 3.70 9.33
C LYS A 111 7.88 4.08 7.84
N ALA A 112 6.81 3.67 7.17
CA ALA A 112 6.60 3.92 5.76
C ALA A 112 5.12 3.67 5.42
N ASP A 113 4.70 4.11 4.24
CA ASP A 113 3.34 3.94 3.76
C ASP A 113 3.28 3.24 2.40
N ALA A 114 4.42 2.88 1.81
CA ALA A 114 4.47 1.93 0.71
C ALA A 114 5.62 0.94 0.84
N LEU A 115 5.43 -0.25 0.29
CA LEU A 115 6.39 -1.34 0.28
C LEU A 115 6.53 -1.88 -1.14
N ILE A 116 7.76 -2.10 -1.59
CA ILE A 116 8.08 -2.66 -2.90
C ILE A 116 9.07 -3.83 -2.79
N THR A 117 8.96 -4.80 -3.71
CA THR A 117 9.88 -5.96 -3.77
C THR A 117 9.81 -6.68 -5.12
N ARG A 118 10.89 -7.39 -5.46
CA ARG A 118 10.99 -8.43 -6.49
C ARG A 118 11.12 -9.84 -5.89
N GLN A 119 11.24 -9.95 -4.57
CA GLN A 119 11.41 -11.22 -3.89
C GLN A 119 10.15 -12.08 -4.06
N ARG A 120 10.34 -13.26 -4.67
CA ARG A 120 9.28 -14.26 -4.81
C ARG A 120 9.05 -14.98 -3.49
N GLY A 121 7.82 -15.48 -3.28
CA GLY A 121 7.46 -16.20 -2.07
C GLY A 121 7.23 -15.30 -0.85
N VAL A 122 7.02 -14.00 -1.04
CA VAL A 122 6.68 -13.04 0.02
C VAL A 122 5.38 -12.33 -0.34
N THR A 123 4.52 -12.14 0.66
CA THR A 123 3.24 -11.45 0.54
C THR A 123 3.35 -10.02 1.08
N LEU A 124 2.99 -9.00 0.31
CA LEU A 124 2.84 -7.64 0.84
C LEU A 124 1.49 -7.52 1.57
N ALA A 125 1.52 -7.09 2.84
CA ALA A 125 0.34 -7.02 3.69
C ALA A 125 0.28 -5.70 4.49
N LEU A 126 -0.54 -4.76 4.00
CA LEU A 126 -0.86 -3.49 4.66
C LEU A 126 -2.31 -3.50 5.16
N SER A 127 -2.60 -2.72 6.19
CA SER A 127 -3.93 -2.65 6.81
C SER A 127 -4.67 -1.39 6.38
N PHE A 128 -5.98 -1.52 6.12
CA PHE A 128 -6.80 -0.44 5.59
C PHE A 128 -8.18 -0.43 6.26
N ALA A 129 -8.63 0.76 6.61
CA ALA A 129 -10.01 1.13 6.83
C ALA A 129 -10.09 2.60 6.38
N ASP A 130 -10.91 2.89 5.39
CA ASP A 130 -11.06 4.20 4.72
C ASP A 130 -9.92 4.66 3.79
N CYS A 131 -8.65 4.55 4.19
CA CYS A 131 -7.52 4.98 3.35
C CYS A 131 -7.39 4.17 2.05
N THR A 132 -6.92 4.79 0.97
CA THR A 132 -6.90 4.20 -0.38
C THR A 132 -5.76 3.20 -0.58
N PRO A 133 -6.04 1.90 -0.79
CA PRO A 133 -5.02 0.92 -1.15
C PRO A 133 -4.72 1.02 -2.65
N VAL A 134 -3.44 1.15 -2.99
CA VAL A 134 -2.99 1.10 -4.39
C VAL A 134 -1.99 -0.03 -4.55
N LEU A 135 -2.29 -0.98 -5.43
CA LEU A 135 -1.43 -2.11 -5.76
C LEU A 135 -0.73 -1.82 -7.08
N PHE A 136 0.55 -2.21 -7.18
CA PHE A 136 1.40 -2.02 -8.34
C PHE A 136 2.04 -3.35 -8.74
N TYR A 137 2.16 -3.58 -10.04
CA TYR A 137 2.84 -4.75 -10.56
C TYR A 137 3.53 -4.44 -11.89
N ASP A 138 4.84 -4.70 -11.97
CA ASP A 138 5.62 -4.70 -13.20
C ASP A 138 5.92 -6.16 -13.59
N PRO A 139 5.28 -6.71 -14.64
CA PRO A 139 5.54 -8.08 -15.11
C PRO A 139 6.90 -8.23 -15.82
N VAL A 140 7.47 -7.15 -16.35
CA VAL A 140 8.78 -7.19 -17.04
C VAL A 140 9.89 -7.34 -16.02
N GLN A 141 9.81 -6.58 -14.92
CA GLN A 141 10.76 -6.68 -13.81
C GLN A 141 10.38 -7.76 -12.80
N GLY A 142 9.15 -8.26 -12.82
CA GLY A 142 8.64 -9.16 -11.78
C GLY A 142 8.60 -8.47 -10.41
N ALA A 143 8.26 -7.18 -10.38
CA ALA A 143 8.23 -6.36 -9.17
C ALA A 143 6.79 -6.09 -8.73
N ILE A 144 6.52 -6.16 -7.44
CA ILE A 144 5.24 -5.78 -6.83
C ILE A 144 5.44 -4.61 -5.88
N GLY A 145 4.40 -3.79 -5.76
CA GLY A 145 4.33 -2.70 -4.80
C GLY A 145 2.94 -2.55 -4.21
N MET A 146 2.85 -2.04 -3.00
CA MET A 146 1.57 -1.66 -2.40
C MET A 146 1.73 -0.40 -1.56
N ALA A 147 0.82 0.56 -1.78
CA ALA A 147 0.82 1.86 -1.13
C ALA A 147 -0.46 2.11 -0.31
N HIS A 148 -0.28 2.82 0.80
CA HIS A 148 -1.30 3.32 1.69
C HIS A 148 -1.57 4.81 1.45
N GLY A 149 -2.57 5.07 0.63
CA GLY A 149 -3.03 6.42 0.25
C GLY A 149 -4.09 6.98 1.17
N GLY A 150 -3.76 7.30 2.43
CA GLY A 150 -4.58 8.23 3.22
C GLY A 150 -4.55 9.65 2.61
N TRP A 151 -5.36 10.59 3.09
CA TRP A 151 -5.37 11.96 2.54
C TRP A 151 -3.99 12.63 2.59
N ARG A 152 -3.23 12.45 3.69
CA ARG A 152 -1.87 12.98 3.85
C ARG A 152 -0.88 12.33 2.88
N GLY A 153 -0.92 11.00 2.76
CA GLY A 153 -0.04 10.26 1.85
C GLY A 153 -0.34 10.58 0.39
N THR A 154 -1.62 10.72 0.04
CA THR A 154 -2.07 11.12 -1.30
C THR A 154 -1.61 12.54 -1.63
N ALA A 155 -1.80 13.51 -0.72
CA ALA A 155 -1.33 14.88 -0.89
C ALA A 155 0.20 14.97 -1.00
N ARG A 156 0.93 14.04 -0.38
CA ARG A 156 2.39 13.91 -0.48
C ARG A 156 2.86 13.04 -1.65
N GLY A 157 1.95 12.52 -2.47
CA GLY A 157 2.28 11.78 -3.68
C GLY A 157 2.72 10.33 -3.48
N ILE A 158 2.28 9.62 -2.43
CA ILE A 158 2.72 8.24 -2.14
C ILE A 158 2.64 7.28 -3.33
N ALA A 159 1.61 7.40 -4.18
CA ALA A 159 1.49 6.56 -5.38
C ALA A 159 2.61 6.85 -6.39
N LEU A 160 2.93 8.13 -6.62
CA LEU A 160 4.03 8.54 -7.48
C LEU A 160 5.37 8.11 -6.89
N ALA A 161 5.59 8.37 -5.60
CA ALA A 161 6.80 7.96 -4.88
C ALA A 161 7.03 6.44 -4.98
N THR A 162 5.95 5.64 -4.93
CA THR A 162 6.04 4.18 -5.09
C THR A 162 6.51 3.80 -6.49
N VAL A 163 5.96 4.42 -7.54
CA VAL A 163 6.37 4.17 -8.94
C VAL A 163 7.81 4.62 -9.20
N GLU A 164 8.20 5.77 -8.64
CA GLU A 164 9.58 6.27 -8.71
C GLU A 164 10.54 5.31 -8.02
N ALA A 165 10.23 4.86 -6.80
CA ALA A 165 11.02 3.86 -6.10
C ALA A 165 11.12 2.53 -6.87
N MET A 166 10.03 2.05 -7.48
CA MET A 166 10.09 0.85 -8.36
C MET A 166 10.99 1.07 -9.57
N SER A 167 11.02 2.29 -10.12
CA SER A 167 11.88 2.65 -11.25
C SER A 167 13.35 2.70 -10.83
N GLU A 168 13.64 3.36 -9.71
CA GLU A 168 15.00 3.54 -9.18
C GLU A 168 15.62 2.23 -8.68
N GLN A 169 14.86 1.44 -7.92
CA GLN A 169 15.37 0.22 -7.28
C GLN A 169 15.43 -0.97 -8.25
N PHE A 170 14.48 -1.06 -9.19
CA PHE A 170 14.30 -2.27 -10.00
C PHE A 170 14.41 -2.03 -11.50
N GLY A 171 14.60 -0.79 -11.95
CA GLY A 171 14.56 -0.45 -13.38
C GLY A 171 13.17 -0.61 -13.99
N SER A 172 12.11 -0.53 -13.17
CA SER A 172 10.74 -0.58 -13.64
C SER A 172 10.45 0.63 -14.54
N ARG A 173 9.65 0.43 -15.58
CA ARG A 173 9.23 1.52 -16.48
C ARG A 173 7.74 1.80 -16.23
N PRO A 174 7.31 3.06 -16.02
CA PRO A 174 5.91 3.39 -15.74
C PRO A 174 4.89 2.74 -16.71
N GLU A 175 5.23 2.64 -17.98
CA GLU A 175 4.43 1.99 -19.03
C GLU A 175 4.26 0.47 -18.86
N ASN A 176 5.13 -0.17 -18.09
CA ASN A 176 5.03 -1.59 -17.76
C ASN A 176 4.26 -1.83 -16.45
N ILE A 177 4.01 -0.79 -15.64
CA ILE A 177 3.42 -0.92 -14.32
C ILE A 177 1.90 -0.93 -14.43
N TYR A 178 1.30 -2.03 -14.01
CA TYR A 178 -0.15 -2.17 -13.83
C TYR A 178 -0.52 -1.74 -12.42
N ALA A 179 -1.53 -0.86 -12.31
CA ALA A 179 -2.01 -0.37 -11.02
C ALA A 179 -3.50 -0.71 -10.78
N GLY A 180 -3.81 -1.13 -9.56
CA GLY A 180 -5.17 -1.37 -9.09
C GLY A 180 -5.47 -0.52 -7.85
N ILE A 181 -6.53 0.29 -7.92
CA ILE A 181 -7.02 1.10 -6.80
C ILE A 181 -8.19 0.37 -6.13
N ALA A 182 -8.01 -0.03 -4.88
CA ALA A 182 -8.99 -0.82 -4.14
C ALA A 182 -10.01 0.08 -3.41
N PRO A 183 -11.11 -0.48 -2.89
CA PRO A 183 -12.12 0.30 -2.17
C PRO A 183 -11.53 1.15 -1.05
N SER A 184 -11.96 2.40 -1.01
CA SER A 184 -11.61 3.43 -0.03
C SER A 184 -12.87 4.18 0.37
N ILE A 185 -12.77 5.07 1.35
CA ILE A 185 -13.86 5.99 1.65
C ILE A 185 -14.19 6.82 0.40
N GLY A 186 -15.47 6.89 0.05
CA GLY A 186 -15.96 7.62 -1.12
C GLY A 186 -16.30 9.07 -0.81
N ALA A 187 -16.56 9.86 -1.85
CA ALA A 187 -17.01 11.25 -1.73
C ALA A 187 -18.37 11.38 -0.98
N CYS A 188 -19.11 10.30 -0.71
CA CYS A 188 -20.29 10.39 0.15
C CYS A 188 -19.97 10.82 1.60
N CYS A 189 -18.71 10.75 2.05
CA CYS A 189 -18.29 11.13 3.41
C CYS A 189 -17.45 12.42 3.47
N LEU A 190 -17.13 13.03 2.32
CA LEU A 190 -16.60 14.38 2.16
C LEU A 190 -17.50 15.05 1.12
N LEU A 191 -18.39 15.97 1.54
CA LEU A 191 -19.41 16.57 0.66
C LEU A 191 -18.86 16.77 -0.76
N PRO A 192 -19.35 16.03 -1.77
CA PRO A 192 -18.78 16.05 -3.12
C PRO A 192 -18.70 17.46 -3.71
N GLU A 193 -19.64 18.34 -3.32
CA GLU A 193 -19.65 19.76 -3.65
C GLU A 193 -18.45 20.58 -3.12
N HIS A 194 -17.69 20.04 -2.16
CA HIS A 194 -16.51 20.69 -1.55
C HIS A 194 -15.18 20.13 -2.06
N ILE A 195 -15.20 19.22 -3.03
CA ILE A 195 -14.01 18.65 -3.66
C ILE A 195 -14.03 18.99 -5.13
N GLU A 196 -13.09 19.80 -5.58
CA GLU A 196 -12.92 20.12 -6.99
C GLU A 196 -11.65 19.44 -7.53
N MET A 197 -11.81 18.67 -8.61
CA MET A 197 -10.70 18.22 -9.43
C MET A 197 -10.71 19.04 -10.72
N PRO A 198 -9.60 19.72 -11.07
CA PRO A 198 -9.55 20.56 -12.27
C PRO A 198 -9.68 19.76 -13.57
N GLY A 199 -9.45 18.43 -13.53
CA GLY A 199 -9.51 17.57 -14.71
C GLY A 199 -8.39 17.84 -15.74
N ILE A 200 -7.34 18.56 -15.35
CA ILE A 200 -6.23 18.95 -16.24
C ILE A 200 -5.00 18.08 -15.97
N CYS A 201 -4.40 17.55 -17.03
CA CYS A 201 -3.11 16.88 -16.98
C CYS A 201 -1.99 17.86 -17.35
N THR A 202 -1.04 18.09 -16.45
CA THR A 202 0.10 19.00 -16.70
C THR A 202 0.99 18.53 -17.86
N GLY A 203 1.04 17.22 -18.15
CA GLY A 203 1.74 16.69 -19.32
C GLY A 203 0.98 16.81 -20.64
N CYS A 204 -0.35 16.85 -20.62
CA CYS A 204 -1.15 17.09 -21.83
C CYS A 204 -1.32 18.59 -22.13
N SER A 205 -1.11 19.44 -21.11
CA SER A 205 -1.26 20.89 -21.17
C SER A 205 0.05 21.59 -20.85
N THR A 206 1.14 21.18 -21.51
CA THR A 206 2.47 21.77 -21.32
C THR A 206 2.59 23.20 -21.82
N ASP A 207 1.60 23.67 -22.59
CA ASP A 207 1.41 25.07 -22.95
C ASP A 207 0.92 25.93 -21.76
N LEU A 208 0.31 25.31 -20.74
CA LEU A 208 -0.25 25.96 -19.57
C LEU A 208 0.52 25.67 -18.27
N PHE A 209 1.11 24.49 -18.13
CA PHE A 209 1.78 24.04 -16.91
C PHE A 209 3.16 23.44 -17.18
N PHE A 210 4.10 23.68 -16.28
CA PHE A 210 5.38 22.97 -16.29
C PHE A 210 5.18 21.48 -15.96
N SER A 211 5.79 20.60 -16.75
CA SER A 211 5.72 19.15 -16.60
C SER A 211 7.10 18.52 -16.63
N HIS A 212 7.60 18.17 -15.44
CA HIS A 212 8.93 17.56 -15.28
C HIS A 212 9.14 16.32 -16.17
N ARG A 213 8.09 15.51 -16.34
CA ARG A 213 8.13 14.26 -17.12
C ARG A 213 8.16 14.52 -18.63
N ILE A 214 7.32 15.41 -19.14
CA ILE A 214 7.22 15.68 -20.58
C ILE A 214 8.38 16.55 -21.06
N GLU A 215 8.86 17.46 -20.22
CA GLU A 215 9.96 18.39 -20.52
C GLU A 215 11.33 17.88 -20.03
N GLN A 216 11.42 16.58 -19.74
CA GLN A 216 12.67 15.84 -19.48
C GLN A 216 13.56 16.48 -18.41
N GLY A 217 12.95 16.91 -17.31
CA GLY A 217 13.66 17.48 -16.16
C GLY A 217 14.14 18.91 -16.31
N LYS A 218 14.14 19.49 -17.52
CA LYS A 218 14.53 20.88 -17.79
C LYS A 218 13.30 21.79 -17.87
N THR A 219 12.61 21.97 -16.74
CA THR A 219 11.41 22.80 -16.68
C THR A 219 11.25 23.54 -15.36
N GLY A 220 10.43 24.59 -15.36
CA GLY A 220 10.08 25.41 -14.21
C GLY A 220 9.15 24.72 -13.20
N ARG A 221 8.66 25.49 -12.23
CA ARG A 221 7.63 25.06 -11.26
C ARG A 221 6.58 26.16 -11.19
N PHE A 222 5.30 25.79 -11.18
CA PHE A 222 4.23 26.76 -11.06
C PHE A 222 3.88 26.96 -9.57
N PRO A 223 3.68 28.20 -9.12
CA PRO A 223 3.35 28.47 -7.73
C PRO A 223 1.90 28.08 -7.43
N VAL A 224 1.68 27.50 -6.25
CA VAL A 224 0.34 27.28 -5.68
C VAL A 224 0.33 27.97 -4.33
N VAL A 225 -0.55 28.96 -4.17
CA VAL A 225 -0.63 29.80 -2.96
C VAL A 225 -2.04 29.82 -2.43
N MET A 226 -2.17 29.83 -1.11
CA MET A 226 -3.45 29.97 -0.40
C MET A 226 -3.20 30.79 0.86
N ALA A 227 -4.08 31.75 1.15
CA ALA A 227 -4.01 32.56 2.35
C ALA A 227 -5.41 32.91 2.84
N LEU A 228 -5.57 33.01 4.17
CA LEU A 228 -6.76 33.57 4.78
C LEU A 228 -6.59 35.08 4.87
N ARG A 229 -7.63 35.83 4.49
CA ARG A 229 -7.63 37.29 4.59
C ARG A 229 -7.76 37.69 6.06
N GLN A 230 -6.96 38.66 6.51
CA GLN A 230 -7.20 39.30 7.81
C GLN A 230 -8.52 40.09 7.74
N MET A 231 -9.33 39.93 8.79
CA MET A 231 -10.56 40.70 8.98
C MET A 231 -10.25 42.15 9.32
#